data_AF-A0A1C0U5G0-F1
#
_entry.id   AF-A0A1C0U5G0-F1
#
_cell.length_a   1.000
_cell.length_b   1.000
_cell.length_c   1.000
_cell.angle_alpha   90.00
_cell.angle_beta   90.00
_cell.angle_gamma   90.00
#
_symmetry.space_group_name_H-M   'P 1'
#
loop_
_entity.id
_entity.type
_entity.pdbx_description
1 polymer ?
#
loop_
_entity_poly.entity_id
_entity_poly.type
_entity_poly.pdbx_seq_one_letter_code
_entity_poly.pdbx_strand_id
1 'polypeptide(L)'
;MIAHNRKITVEGQQEHKTTGSYIELIERDKNLVIKGDDIRSVAGTLGYQAEGDITIKSDTRITLRVGNNFVVIHHGGVDIKGTAINLNSAGSPGDVSLPAMPSVLKAAAALGMPFVAHCSSKE
;
A
#
# COMPACT_ATOMS: atom_id res chain seq x y z
N MET A 1 -20.41 1.98 20.29
CA MET A 1 -20.76 1.32 19.01
C MET A 1 -21.51 2.31 18.14
N ILE A 2 -21.13 2.45 16.88
CA ILE A 2 -21.98 3.14 15.88
C ILE A 2 -22.74 2.02 15.18
N ALA A 3 -24.06 1.94 15.37
CA ALA A 3 -24.87 0.83 14.87
C ALA A 3 -25.11 0.88 13.35
N HIS A 4 -24.90 2.04 12.74
CA HIS A 4 -25.18 2.31 11.33
C HIS A 4 -24.08 3.22 10.75
N ASN A 5 -24.47 4.32 10.12
CA ASN A 5 -23.58 5.18 9.36
C ASN A 5 -22.94 6.25 10.23
N ARG A 6 -21.65 6.52 9.99
CA ARG A 6 -20.97 7.72 10.48
C ARG A 6 -20.59 8.58 9.29
N LYS A 7 -21.10 9.82 9.26
CA LYS A 7 -20.65 10.85 8.33
C LYS A 7 -19.96 11.95 9.11
N ILE A 8 -18.78 12.35 8.65
CA ILE A 8 -18.01 13.44 9.23
C ILE A 8 -17.76 14.45 8.12
N THR A 9 -18.08 15.71 8.38
CA THR A 9 -17.72 16.84 7.50
C THR A 9 -16.83 17.76 8.31
N VAL A 10 -15.68 18.13 7.74
CA VAL A 10 -14.81 19.18 8.27
C VAL A 10 -14.60 20.16 7.13
N GLU A 11 -15.14 21.38 7.27
CA GLU A 11 -15.03 22.40 6.24
C GLU A 11 -13.67 23.11 6.25
N GLY A 12 -13.00 23.08 7.41
CA GLY A 12 -11.65 23.62 7.60
C GLY A 12 -10.55 22.56 7.52
N GLN A 13 -9.44 22.85 8.18
CA GLN A 13 -8.28 21.97 8.25
C GLN A 13 -8.46 20.88 9.30
N GLN A 14 -8.04 19.65 8.96
CA GLN A 14 -7.98 18.53 9.89
C GLN A 14 -6.53 18.08 10.07
N GLU A 15 -5.99 18.30 11.27
CA GLU A 15 -4.70 17.74 11.68
C GLU A 15 -4.94 16.53 12.58
N HIS A 16 -4.15 15.47 12.38
CA HIS A 16 -4.25 14.25 13.18
C HIS A 16 -2.86 13.77 13.58
N LYS A 17 -2.64 13.58 14.88
CA LYS A 17 -1.42 12.98 15.43
C LYS A 17 -1.78 11.74 16.23
N THR A 18 -1.19 10.61 15.87
CA THR A 18 -1.26 9.37 16.64
C THR A 18 0.13 9.07 17.19
N THR A 19 0.27 8.95 18.51
CA THR A 19 1.56 8.63 19.16
C THR A 19 1.83 7.13 19.23
N GLY A 20 0.77 6.32 19.32
CA GLY A 20 0.83 4.88 19.22
C GLY A 20 0.58 4.37 17.80
N SER A 21 0.32 3.08 17.67
CA SER A 21 -0.01 2.45 16.39
C SER A 21 -1.36 2.93 15.85
N TYR A 22 -1.42 3.21 14.54
CA TYR A 22 -2.67 3.39 13.81
C TYR A 22 -2.98 2.10 13.04
N ILE A 23 -4.14 1.50 13.30
CA ILE A 23 -4.60 0.25 12.70
C ILE A 23 -6.02 0.46 12.18
N GLU A 24 -6.23 0.15 10.92
CA GLU A 24 -7.53 0.27 10.24
C GLU A 24 -7.89 -1.06 9.58
N LEU A 25 -9.06 -1.61 9.92
CA LEU A 25 -9.67 -2.76 9.26
C LEU A 25 -10.95 -2.30 8.57
N ILE A 26 -11.05 -2.54 7.27
CA ILE A 26 -12.23 -2.26 6.47
C ILE A 26 -12.60 -3.57 5.78
N GLU A 27 -13.74 -4.13 6.15
CA GLU A 27 -14.19 -5.44 5.64
C GLU A 27 -14.74 -5.36 4.20
N ARG A 28 -14.95 -4.15 3.70
CA ARG A 28 -15.50 -3.82 2.39
C ARG A 28 -14.57 -2.83 1.70
N ASP A 29 -15.12 -1.91 0.91
CA ASP A 29 -14.31 -1.02 0.07
C ASP A 29 -13.78 0.20 0.82
N LYS A 30 -12.56 0.62 0.48
CA LYS A 30 -11.98 1.90 0.87
C LYS A 30 -11.79 2.78 -0.35
N ASN A 31 -12.54 3.87 -0.44
CA ASN A 31 -12.38 4.90 -1.46
C ASN A 31 -11.69 6.13 -0.86
N LEU A 32 -10.63 6.62 -1.50
CA LEU A 32 -9.92 7.84 -1.12
C LEU A 32 -9.76 8.74 -2.34
N VAL A 33 -10.26 9.97 -2.23
CA VAL A 33 -10.11 11.00 -3.25
C VAL A 33 -9.45 12.22 -2.61
N ILE A 34 -8.30 12.61 -3.14
CA ILE A 34 -7.55 13.79 -2.74
C ILE A 34 -7.47 14.69 -3.97
N LYS A 35 -8.00 15.91 -3.87
CA LYS A 35 -7.99 16.87 -4.98
C LYS A 35 -6.69 17.67 -5.09
N GLY A 36 -5.92 17.71 -4.00
CA GLY A 36 -4.57 18.27 -3.96
C GLY A 36 -3.52 17.15 -3.96
N ASP A 37 -2.43 17.36 -3.24
CA ASP A 37 -1.31 16.42 -3.17
C ASP A 37 -1.49 15.37 -2.05
N ASP A 38 -1.11 14.11 -2.32
CA ASP A 38 -0.92 13.07 -1.28
C ASP A 38 0.59 12.86 -1.09
N ILE A 39 1.10 13.22 0.09
CA ILE A 39 2.51 13.07 0.45
C ILE A 39 2.60 12.11 1.63
N ARG A 40 3.29 10.99 1.44
CA ARG A 40 3.49 9.97 2.48
C ARG A 40 4.96 9.80 2.79
N SER A 41 5.33 10.07 4.04
CA SER A 41 6.66 9.81 4.57
C SER A 41 6.60 8.67 5.58
N VAL A 42 7.29 7.57 5.29
CA VAL A 42 7.34 6.38 6.14
C VAL A 42 8.80 6.11 6.45
N ALA A 43 9.17 6.11 7.73
CA ALA A 43 10.54 5.84 8.16
C ALA A 43 10.93 4.35 8.04
N GLY A 44 9.94 3.45 8.16
CA GLY A 44 10.09 2.02 7.95
C GLY A 44 9.66 1.60 6.54
N THR A 45 9.05 0.42 6.43
CA THR A 45 8.60 -0.14 5.16
C THR A 45 7.24 0.40 4.74
N LEU A 46 7.10 0.77 3.45
CA LEU A 46 5.82 0.97 2.78
C LEU A 46 5.55 -0.23 1.87
N GLY A 47 4.43 -0.93 2.08
CA GLY A 47 4.06 -2.11 1.30
C GLY A 47 2.57 -2.14 0.98
N TYR A 48 2.24 -2.78 -0.13
CA TYR A 48 0.87 -3.03 -0.60
C TYR A 48 0.74 -4.50 -0.98
N GLN A 49 -0.33 -5.14 -0.55
CA GLN A 49 -0.72 -6.48 -0.98
C GLN A 49 -2.14 -6.40 -1.52
N ALA A 50 -2.37 -6.97 -2.69
CA ALA A 50 -3.68 -7.17 -3.26
C ALA A 50 -3.77 -8.62 -3.73
N GLU A 51 -4.93 -9.25 -3.57
CA GLU A 51 -5.20 -10.55 -4.21
C GLU A 51 -5.48 -10.37 -5.71
N GLY A 52 -6.06 -9.22 -6.09
CA GLY A 52 -6.25 -8.80 -7.47
C GLY A 52 -5.18 -7.81 -7.95
N ASP A 53 -5.53 -7.02 -8.96
CA ASP A 53 -4.60 -6.11 -9.62
C ASP A 53 -4.22 -4.90 -8.76
N ILE A 54 -2.95 -4.49 -8.86
CA ILE A 54 -2.48 -3.18 -8.40
C ILE A 54 -2.30 -2.29 -9.62
N THR A 55 -3.13 -1.25 -9.74
CA THR A 55 -3.03 -0.26 -10.82
C THR A 55 -2.50 1.07 -10.28
N ILE A 56 -1.41 1.56 -10.87
CA ILE A 56 -0.85 2.89 -10.61
C ILE A 56 -0.87 3.67 -11.93
N LYS A 57 -1.66 4.74 -11.97
CA LYS A 57 -1.78 5.60 -13.14
C LYS A 57 -1.32 7.01 -12.80
N SER A 58 -0.56 7.60 -13.70
CA SER A 58 -0.26 9.03 -13.73
C SER A 58 -0.47 9.53 -15.14
N ASP A 59 -1.06 10.71 -15.30
CA ASP A 59 -1.24 11.32 -16.62
C ASP A 59 0.07 11.93 -17.16
N THR A 60 1.11 12.04 -16.32
CA THR A 60 2.37 12.70 -16.69
C THR A 60 3.58 11.79 -16.54
N ARG A 61 3.82 11.30 -15.31
CA ARG A 61 5.04 10.56 -14.97
C ARG A 61 4.86 9.67 -13.75
N ILE A 62 5.49 8.50 -13.78
CA ILE A 62 5.74 7.65 -12.60
C ILE A 62 7.26 7.58 -12.41
N THR A 63 7.74 7.69 -11.17
CA THR A 63 9.17 7.62 -10.87
C THR A 63 9.41 6.77 -9.64
N LEU A 64 10.28 5.77 -9.80
CA LEU A 64 10.73 4.86 -8.75
C LEU A 64 12.24 5.05 -8.63
N ARG A 65 12.75 5.33 -7.43
CA ARG A 65 14.18 5.66 -7.23
C ARG A 65 14.74 5.04 -5.96
N VAL A 66 15.95 4.49 -6.07
CA VAL A 66 16.76 4.00 -4.94
C VAL A 66 18.19 4.51 -5.12
N GLY A 67 18.60 5.49 -4.30
CA GLY A 67 19.89 6.16 -4.47
C GLY A 67 20.04 6.77 -5.88
N ASN A 68 21.00 6.28 -6.66
CA ASN A 68 21.25 6.69 -8.05
C ASN A 68 20.59 5.79 -9.11
N ASN A 69 19.85 4.76 -8.69
CA ASN A 69 19.12 3.86 -9.58
C ASN A 69 17.66 4.33 -9.71
N PHE A 70 17.07 4.25 -10.89
CA PHE A 70 15.68 4.64 -11.12
C PHE A 70 15.01 3.92 -12.29
N VAL A 71 13.68 3.93 -12.22
CA VAL A 71 12.76 3.67 -13.33
C VAL A 71 11.83 4.86 -13.45
N VAL A 72 11.69 5.42 -14.66
CA VAL A 72 10.77 6.52 -14.95
C VAL A 72 9.88 6.14 -16.12
N ILE A 73 8.56 6.18 -15.91
CA ILE A 73 7.56 5.99 -16.96
C ILE A 73 7.02 7.36 -17.33
N HIS A 74 7.02 7.70 -18.61
CA HIS A 74 6.53 8.98 -19.14
C HIS A 74 5.92 8.78 -20.54
N HIS A 75 5.38 9.85 -21.14
CA HIS A 75 4.69 9.80 -22.44
C HIS A 75 5.54 9.26 -23.61
N GLY A 76 6.87 9.30 -23.49
CA GLY A 76 7.80 8.87 -24.53
C GLY A 76 8.28 7.43 -24.37
N GLY A 77 7.98 6.76 -23.26
CA GLY A 77 8.46 5.41 -22.96
C GLY A 77 8.86 5.21 -21.50
N VAL A 78 9.83 4.32 -21.30
CA VAL A 78 10.36 3.94 -19.98
C VAL A 78 11.87 4.11 -19.96
N ASP A 79 12.36 4.96 -19.07
CA ASP A 79 13.78 5.11 -18.78
C ASP A 79 14.18 4.20 -17.61
N ILE A 80 15.20 3.37 -17.80
CA ILE A 80 15.75 2.50 -16.75
C ILE A 80 17.24 2.81 -16.61
N LYS A 81 17.68 3.23 -15.42
CA LYS A 81 19.08 3.47 -15.11
C LYS A 81 19.45 2.82 -13.79
N GLY A 82 20.52 2.04 -13.78
CA GLY A 82 21.12 1.53 -12.56
C GLY A 82 22.54 1.06 -12.79
N THR A 83 23.25 0.74 -11.71
CA THR A 83 24.60 0.16 -11.78
C THR A 83 24.61 -1.19 -12.52
N ALA A 84 23.54 -1.97 -12.39
CA ALA A 84 23.26 -3.17 -13.17
C ALA A 84 21.77 -3.22 -13.51
N ILE A 85 21.44 -3.67 -14.73
CA ILE A 85 20.07 -3.91 -15.19
C ILE A 85 19.99 -5.36 -15.63
N ASN A 86 19.29 -6.19 -14.85
CA ASN A 86 19.06 -7.59 -15.17
C ASN A 86 17.70 -7.74 -15.85
N LEU A 87 17.69 -8.07 -17.13
CA LEU A 87 16.46 -8.32 -17.91
C LEU A 87 16.42 -9.81 -18.28
N ASN A 88 15.28 -10.46 -18.03
CA ASN A 88 15.08 -11.90 -18.26
C ASN A 88 15.99 -12.84 -17.43
N SER A 89 16.42 -12.42 -16.24
CA SER A 89 17.12 -13.30 -15.30
C SER A 89 16.10 -14.23 -14.62
N ALA A 90 16.14 -15.53 -14.91
CA ALA A 90 15.23 -16.51 -14.34
C ALA A 90 15.43 -16.65 -12.81
N GLY A 91 14.51 -16.08 -12.01
CA GLY A 91 14.34 -16.25 -10.54
C GLY A 91 15.41 -15.60 -9.63
N SER A 92 15.21 -15.38 -8.32
CA SER A 92 13.97 -15.14 -7.55
C SER A 92 14.11 -13.76 -6.89
N PRO A 93 13.31 -12.75 -7.25
CA PRO A 93 13.45 -11.39 -6.74
C PRO A 93 12.82 -11.23 -5.34
N GLY A 94 13.34 -11.98 -4.36
CA GLY A 94 13.06 -11.86 -2.93
C GLY A 94 11.61 -12.14 -2.49
N ASP A 95 11.43 -12.70 -1.30
CA ASP A 95 10.12 -12.70 -0.65
C ASP A 95 9.69 -11.24 -0.42
N VAL A 96 8.49 -10.89 -0.87
CA VAL A 96 7.87 -9.61 -0.52
C VAL A 96 7.70 -9.62 0.99
N SER A 97 8.59 -8.92 1.70
CA SER A 97 8.46 -8.74 3.14
C SER A 97 7.21 -7.93 3.40
N LEU A 98 6.12 -8.64 3.72
CA LEU A 98 4.87 -8.03 4.11
C LEU A 98 5.13 -7.19 5.37
N PRO A 99 4.60 -5.97 5.46
CA PRO A 99 4.61 -5.22 6.72
C PRO A 99 4.07 -6.11 7.83
N ALA A 100 4.76 -6.14 8.98
CA ALA A 100 4.34 -6.97 10.10
C ALA A 100 2.89 -6.64 10.47
N MET A 101 1.96 -7.57 10.17
CA MET A 101 0.55 -7.40 10.53
C MET A 101 0.43 -7.36 12.05
N PRO A 102 -0.13 -6.27 12.63
CA PRO A 102 -0.39 -6.20 14.06
C PRO A 102 -1.19 -7.41 14.56
N SER A 103 -0.89 -7.87 15.77
CA SER A 103 -1.58 -9.01 16.41
C SER A 103 -3.11 -8.84 16.46
N VAL A 104 -3.60 -7.60 16.56
CA VAL A 104 -5.04 -7.27 16.54
C VAL A 104 -5.68 -7.58 15.17
N LEU A 105 -4.98 -7.34 14.06
CA LEU A 105 -5.47 -7.73 12.73
C LEU A 105 -5.43 -9.25 12.54
N LYS A 106 -4.41 -9.92 13.09
CA LYS A 106 -4.34 -11.40 13.11
C LYS A 106 -5.49 -12.01 13.93
N ALA A 107 -5.82 -11.42 15.07
CA ALA A 107 -6.92 -11.87 15.92
C ALA A 107 -8.29 -11.63 15.25
N ALA A 108 -8.48 -10.49 14.57
CA ALA A 108 -9.70 -10.22 13.80
C ALA A 108 -9.87 -11.21 12.63
N ALA A 109 -8.78 -11.56 11.94
CA ALA A 109 -8.78 -12.60 10.91
C ALA A 109 -9.13 -14.00 11.47
N ALA A 110 -8.65 -14.35 12.67
CA ALA A 110 -8.94 -15.63 13.32
C ALA A 110 -10.41 -15.78 13.77
N LEU A 111 -11.17 -14.68 13.89
CA LEU A 111 -12.60 -14.67 14.24
C LEU A 111 -13.53 -14.87 13.03
N GLY A 112 -13.00 -15.22 11.86
CA GLY A 112 -13.81 -15.49 10.66
C GLY A 112 -14.35 -14.23 9.97
N MET A 113 -13.78 -13.06 10.28
CA MET A 113 -14.02 -11.85 9.49
C MET A 113 -13.34 -12.02 8.12
N PRO A 114 -14.00 -11.66 7.01
CA PRO A 114 -13.70 -12.15 5.65
C PRO A 114 -12.35 -11.70 5.07
N PHE A 115 -11.49 -11.05 5.85
CA PHE A 115 -10.20 -10.52 5.42
C PHE A 115 -9.12 -11.60 5.15
N VAL A 116 -9.34 -12.86 5.52
CA VAL A 116 -8.36 -13.96 5.26
C VAL A 116 -9.08 -15.27 4.95
N ALA A 117 -9.90 -15.31 3.90
CA ALA A 117 -10.50 -16.59 3.48
C ALA A 117 -9.54 -17.48 2.66
N HIS A 118 -8.31 -17.04 2.35
CA HIS A 118 -7.38 -17.79 1.48
C HIS A 118 -5.89 -17.70 1.86
N CYS A 119 -5.55 -17.94 3.13
CA CYS A 119 -4.21 -18.48 3.42
C CYS A 119 -4.29 -20.01 3.44
N SER A 120 -3.86 -20.67 2.36
CA SER A 120 -3.58 -22.11 2.40
C SER A 120 -2.45 -22.36 3.39
N SER A 121 -2.77 -22.97 4.52
CA SER A 121 -1.78 -23.55 5.43
C SER A 121 -1.09 -24.71 4.71
N LYS A 122 0.21 -24.58 4.46
CA LYS A 122 1.09 -25.75 4.35
C LYS A 122 2.19 -25.59 5.37
N GLU A 123 2.27 -26.60 6.23
CA GLU A 123 3.34 -26.89 7.19
C GLU A 123 4.73 -26.86 6.55
#